data_AF-A0A482RHM4-F1
#
_entry.id   AF-A0A482RHM4-F1
#
_cell.length_a   1.000
_cell.length_b   1.000
_cell.length_c   1.000
_cell.angle_alpha   90.00
_cell.angle_beta   90.00
_cell.angle_gamma   90.00
#
_symmetry.space_group_name_H-M   'P 1'
#
loop_
_entity.id
_entity.type
_entity.pdbx_description
1 polymer ?
#
loop_
_entity_poly.entity_id
_entity_poly.type
_entity_poly.pdbx_seq_one_letter_code
_entity_poly.pdbx_strand_id
1 'polypeptide(L)'
;MPWAPKIFVYWKEFNEAPALQAFDVRTCKDARWYDVEITLATELADCYETKNPNEADFFLIAHRGTCLAHAWLRTNYSVPIGWYFNNVSEGYMLPMLEKIRTRYPYFNRTSGRDHIIIGSHDEGIAQFGPALRRRLQRTIRLQLVGLDSPAWVAQNNDAIDRAKVDIVVPTRNVDEADPSLQCEKNGNACFFGTVHKNVQYSHGVRQSLKAVGEAAYPGLVVDGHVATYAASMCACKFALCPSGYLPWSPRLVDAIILGTVPVIIADNIRVPFHRWIDYTKFSVKAHDATVRD
;
A
#
# COMPACT_ATOMS: atom_id res chain seq x y z
N MET A 1 10.39 -31.80 -2.29
CA MET A 1 9.79 -30.59 -1.68
C MET A 1 9.51 -29.60 -2.79
N PRO A 2 8.40 -28.83 -2.77
CA PRO A 2 8.25 -27.73 -3.71
C PRO A 2 9.41 -26.74 -3.49
N TRP A 3 9.91 -26.17 -4.58
CA TRP A 3 10.99 -25.19 -4.57
C TRP A 3 10.59 -23.98 -3.70
N ALA A 4 11.47 -23.61 -2.77
CA ALA A 4 11.35 -22.39 -1.98
C ALA A 4 12.30 -21.34 -2.58
N PRO A 5 11.82 -20.15 -2.95
CA PRO A 5 12.66 -19.12 -3.54
C PRO A 5 13.69 -18.64 -2.52
N LYS A 6 14.92 -18.39 -2.98
CA LYS A 6 15.98 -17.74 -2.20
C LYS A 6 16.03 -16.26 -2.57
N ILE A 7 15.98 -15.39 -1.57
CA ILE A 7 16.00 -13.94 -1.76
C ILE A 7 17.30 -13.37 -1.16
N PHE A 8 18.11 -12.68 -1.95
CA PHE A 8 19.21 -11.89 -1.39
C PHE A 8 18.75 -10.47 -1.11
N VAL A 9 18.92 -9.98 0.12
CA VAL A 9 18.50 -8.63 0.51
C VAL A 9 19.71 -7.70 0.61
N TYR A 10 19.61 -6.51 0.01
CA TYR A 10 20.66 -5.49 0.06
C TYR A 10 20.72 -4.74 1.42
N TRP A 11 20.86 -5.49 2.52
CA TRP A 11 20.87 -4.92 3.88
C TRP A 11 22.03 -3.95 4.12
N LYS A 12 23.18 -4.20 3.49
CA LYS A 12 24.34 -3.31 3.58
C LYS A 12 23.99 -1.92 3.04
N GLU A 13 23.42 -1.86 1.85
CA GLU A 13 23.05 -0.61 1.19
C GLU A 13 21.88 0.09 1.91
N PHE A 14 20.93 -0.69 2.44
CA PHE A 14 19.86 -0.18 3.30
C PHE A 14 20.37 0.54 4.56
N ASN A 15 21.42 0.00 5.20
CA ASN A 15 21.97 0.51 6.47
C ASN A 15 23.03 1.63 6.29
N GLU A 16 23.60 1.77 5.10
CA GLU A 16 24.67 2.75 4.80
C GLU A 16 24.21 4.19 4.56
N ALA A 17 22.90 4.44 4.52
CA ALA A 17 22.35 5.78 4.37
C ALA A 17 21.84 6.28 5.74
N PRO A 18 22.70 6.84 6.61
CA PRO A 18 22.30 7.25 7.95
C PRO A 18 21.46 8.52 7.96
N ALA A 19 21.55 9.37 6.93
CA ALA A 19 20.81 10.62 6.88
C ALA A 19 20.53 11.12 5.45
N LEU A 20 19.48 11.92 5.31
CA LEU A 20 19.11 12.68 4.13
C LEU A 20 18.90 14.14 4.54
N GLN A 21 19.73 15.08 4.08
CA GLN A 21 19.63 16.51 4.44
C GLN A 21 19.44 16.76 5.95
N ALA A 22 20.30 16.15 6.78
CA ALA A 22 20.24 16.20 8.24
C ALA A 22 19.04 15.50 8.92
N PHE A 23 18.14 14.88 8.15
CA PHE A 23 17.13 13.96 8.68
C PHE A 23 17.74 12.56 8.88
N ASP A 24 17.72 12.01 10.11
CA ASP A 24 18.21 10.64 10.36
C ASP A 24 17.24 9.61 9.76
N VAL A 25 17.67 8.98 8.67
CA VAL A 25 16.88 8.02 7.90
C VAL A 25 16.53 6.78 8.74
N ARG A 26 17.35 6.46 9.74
CA ARG A 26 17.19 5.25 10.57
C ARG A 26 16.04 5.39 11.57
N THR A 27 15.62 6.61 11.85
CA THR A 27 14.46 6.91 12.70
C THR A 27 13.14 6.65 12.01
N CYS A 28 13.16 6.41 10.68
CA CYS A 28 11.97 6.05 9.95
C CYS A 28 11.51 4.64 10.35
N LYS A 29 10.54 4.63 11.26
CA LYS A 29 9.79 3.49 11.81
C LYS A 29 8.34 3.96 11.96
N ASP A 30 7.65 4.14 10.85
CA ASP A 30 6.30 4.67 10.91
C ASP A 30 5.30 3.54 11.14
N ALA A 31 4.96 3.28 12.41
CA ALA A 31 3.79 2.50 12.79
C ALA A 31 2.47 3.18 12.34
N ARG A 32 2.51 4.20 11.49
CA ARG A 32 1.35 4.77 10.83
C ARG A 32 1.50 4.68 9.31
N TRP A 33 1.27 3.48 8.78
CA TRP A 33 0.94 3.19 7.37
C TRP A 33 2.12 3.07 6.40
N TYR A 34 3.17 3.89 6.55
CA TYR A 34 4.21 4.03 5.52
C TYR A 34 5.54 3.32 5.79
N ASP A 35 5.65 2.56 6.88
CA ASP A 35 6.79 1.67 7.18
C ASP A 35 6.79 0.38 6.39
N VAL A 36 5.66 -0.05 5.80
CA VAL A 36 5.44 -1.40 5.25
C VAL A 36 6.58 -1.94 4.37
N GLU A 37 7.35 -1.07 3.72
CA GLU A 37 8.60 -1.40 3.01
C GLU A 37 9.60 -2.19 3.88
N ILE A 38 9.79 -1.78 5.14
CA ILE A 38 10.68 -2.41 6.12
C ILE A 38 10.03 -3.67 6.68
N THR A 39 8.78 -3.58 7.14
CA THR A 39 8.06 -4.73 7.69
C THR A 39 7.99 -5.87 6.67
N LEU A 40 7.50 -5.62 5.45
CA LEU A 40 7.40 -6.66 4.41
C LEU A 40 8.78 -7.15 3.96
N ALA A 41 9.80 -6.28 3.93
CA ALA A 41 11.16 -6.74 3.63
C ALA A 41 11.72 -7.68 4.71
N THR A 42 11.41 -7.40 5.98
CA THR A 42 11.84 -8.22 7.11
C THR A 42 11.13 -9.58 7.08
N GLU A 43 9.80 -9.60 6.91
CA GLU A 43 9.00 -10.83 6.79
C GLU A 43 9.46 -11.72 5.63
N LEU A 44 9.76 -11.12 4.47
CA LEU A 44 10.33 -11.85 3.33
C LEU A 44 11.72 -12.41 3.62
N ALA A 45 12.56 -11.64 4.33
CA ALA A 45 13.90 -12.07 4.68
C ALA A 45 13.87 -13.22 5.69
N ASP A 46 13.03 -13.13 6.73
CA ASP A 46 12.91 -14.15 7.77
C ASP A 46 12.52 -15.52 7.20
N CYS A 47 11.74 -15.54 6.13
CA CYS A 47 11.28 -16.77 5.49
C CYS A 47 12.21 -17.29 4.38
N TYR A 48 12.81 -16.39 3.59
CA TYR A 48 13.41 -16.75 2.29
C TYR A 48 14.84 -16.22 2.07
N GLU A 49 15.44 -15.53 3.04
CA GLU A 49 16.74 -14.89 2.83
C GLU A 49 17.87 -15.91 2.57
N THR A 50 18.70 -15.62 1.57
CA THR A 50 20.03 -16.21 1.43
C THR A 50 21.10 -15.15 1.68
N LYS A 51 22.17 -15.53 2.40
CA LYS A 51 23.36 -14.68 2.56
C LYS A 51 24.32 -14.79 1.37
N ASN A 52 24.15 -15.81 0.51
CA ASN A 52 24.95 -15.99 -0.71
C ASN A 52 24.17 -15.46 -1.93
N PRO A 53 24.55 -14.30 -2.49
CA PRO A 53 23.83 -13.73 -3.63
C PRO A 53 23.96 -14.56 -4.92
N ASN A 54 24.93 -15.48 -5.02
CA ASN A 54 25.05 -16.39 -6.17
C ASN A 54 24.00 -17.51 -6.16
N GLU A 55 23.36 -17.76 -5.02
CA GLU A 55 22.28 -18.74 -4.89
C GLU A 55 20.88 -18.09 -4.91
N ALA A 56 20.81 -16.77 -5.04
CA ALA A 56 19.55 -16.05 -4.99
C ALA A 56 18.76 -16.21 -6.29
N ASP A 57 17.49 -16.54 -6.15
CA ASP A 57 16.51 -16.53 -7.24
C ASP A 57 15.99 -15.11 -7.49
N PHE A 58 15.86 -14.33 -6.41
CA PHE A 58 15.44 -12.93 -6.45
C PHE A 58 16.30 -12.05 -5.55
N PHE A 59 16.26 -10.75 -5.80
CA PHE A 59 17.00 -9.76 -5.05
C PHE A 59 16.05 -8.69 -4.50
N LEU A 60 16.06 -8.46 -3.20
CA LEU A 60 15.20 -7.46 -2.57
C LEU A 60 15.94 -6.14 -2.34
N ILE A 61 15.43 -5.07 -2.95
CA ILE A 61 15.88 -3.70 -2.69
C ILE A 61 15.07 -3.15 -1.52
N ALA A 62 15.52 -3.45 -0.29
CA ALA A 62 14.92 -2.87 0.91
C ALA A 62 15.17 -1.36 0.96
N HIS A 63 14.17 -0.57 1.37
CA HIS A 63 14.26 0.88 1.49
C HIS A 63 13.30 1.47 2.51
N ARG A 64 13.43 2.79 2.71
CA ARG A 64 12.57 3.60 3.58
C ARG A 64 11.90 4.77 2.85
N GLY A 65 11.88 4.74 1.53
CA GLY A 65 11.50 5.87 0.68
C GLY A 65 10.16 6.51 1.06
N THR A 66 9.09 5.72 1.20
CA THR A 66 7.76 6.28 1.50
C THR A 66 7.67 6.81 2.94
N CYS A 67 8.25 6.07 3.89
CA CYS A 67 8.35 6.53 5.27
C CYS A 67 9.09 7.87 5.35
N LEU A 68 10.23 8.02 4.65
CA LEU A 68 11.05 9.23 4.69
C LEU A 68 10.32 10.44 4.15
N ALA A 69 9.62 10.29 3.02
CA ALA A 69 8.85 11.39 2.44
C ALA A 69 7.77 11.89 3.42
N HIS A 70 7.09 10.98 4.11
CA HIS A 70 6.08 11.32 5.11
C HIS A 70 6.68 11.90 6.39
N ALA A 71 7.79 11.34 6.86
CA ALA A 71 8.47 11.86 8.04
C ALA A 71 8.93 13.30 7.83
N TRP A 72 9.37 13.64 6.62
CA TRP A 72 9.75 15.00 6.26
C TRP A 72 8.55 15.91 6.02
N LEU A 73 7.47 15.43 5.37
CA LEU A 73 6.22 16.18 5.24
C LEU A 73 5.69 16.66 6.61
N ARG A 74 5.81 15.81 7.64
CA ARG A 74 5.40 16.13 9.01
C ARG A 74 6.16 17.31 9.62
N THR A 75 7.33 17.68 9.10
CA THR A 75 8.08 18.84 9.58
C THR A 75 7.61 20.15 8.93
N ASN A 76 6.97 20.09 7.76
CA ASN A 76 6.42 21.28 7.09
C ASN A 76 5.33 20.91 6.07
N TYR A 77 4.07 20.98 6.50
CA TYR A 77 2.92 20.69 5.64
C TYR A 77 2.64 21.73 4.54
N SER A 78 3.35 22.87 4.51
CA SER A 78 3.21 23.87 3.44
C SER A 78 3.87 23.44 2.12
N VAL A 79 4.72 22.41 2.14
CA VAL A 79 5.39 21.88 0.96
C VAL A 79 4.61 20.65 0.44
N PRO A 80 4.29 20.58 -0.86
CA PRO A 80 3.59 19.43 -1.43
C PRO A 80 4.37 18.12 -1.27
N ILE A 81 3.66 17.02 -0.98
CA ILE A 81 4.28 15.70 -0.75
C ILE A 81 5.18 15.22 -1.91
N GLY A 82 4.81 15.54 -3.16
CA GLY A 82 5.62 15.18 -4.33
C GLY A 82 7.02 15.80 -4.32
N TRP A 83 7.21 16.97 -3.70
CA TRP A 83 8.54 17.57 -3.54
C TRP A 83 9.42 16.72 -2.63
N TYR A 84 8.86 16.18 -1.54
CA TYR A 84 9.57 15.28 -0.64
C TYR A 84 9.93 13.97 -1.31
N PHE A 85 9.00 13.35 -2.05
CA PHE A 85 9.31 12.14 -2.81
C PHE A 85 10.41 12.34 -3.86
N ASN A 86 10.45 13.51 -4.53
CA ASN A 86 11.53 13.85 -5.44
C ASN A 86 12.88 13.94 -4.71
N ASN A 87 12.95 14.62 -3.57
CA ASN A 87 14.20 14.71 -2.80
C ASN A 87 14.64 13.37 -2.21
N VAL A 88 13.71 12.53 -1.76
CA VAL A 88 14.00 11.15 -1.32
C VAL A 88 14.50 10.31 -2.50
N SER A 89 13.98 10.54 -3.70
CA SER A 89 14.45 9.85 -4.91
C SER A 89 15.90 10.21 -5.22
N GLU A 90 16.23 11.51 -5.27
CA GLU A 90 17.55 12.01 -5.63
C GLU A 90 18.61 11.82 -4.53
N GLY A 91 18.24 12.04 -3.28
CA GLY A 91 19.18 12.04 -2.15
C GLY A 91 19.32 10.71 -1.42
N TYR A 92 18.41 9.75 -1.63
CA TYR A 92 18.42 8.47 -0.90
C TYR A 92 18.31 7.25 -1.84
N MET A 93 17.19 7.11 -2.57
CA MET A 93 16.92 5.91 -3.36
C MET A 93 17.87 5.74 -4.56
N LEU A 94 18.15 6.81 -5.30
CA LEU A 94 19.07 6.77 -6.45
C LEU A 94 20.51 6.46 -6.02
N PRO A 95 21.09 7.14 -5.01
CA PRO A 95 22.41 6.78 -4.48
C PRO A 95 22.48 5.34 -3.98
N MET A 96 21.44 4.85 -3.30
CA MET A 96 21.38 3.46 -2.85
C MET A 96 21.40 2.49 -4.03
N LEU A 97 20.59 2.74 -5.05
CA LEU A 97 20.55 1.91 -6.25
C LEU A 97 21.89 1.94 -7.01
N GLU A 98 22.57 3.09 -7.06
CA GLU A 98 23.89 3.19 -7.71
C GLU A 98 24.96 2.40 -6.94
N LYS A 99 24.92 2.42 -5.60
CA LYS A 99 25.77 1.54 -4.78
C LYS A 99 25.50 0.06 -5.07
N ILE A 100 24.23 -0.34 -5.17
CA ILE A 100 23.85 -1.73 -5.53
C ILE A 100 24.45 -2.10 -6.89
N ARG A 101 24.29 -1.24 -7.90
CA ARG A 101 24.77 -1.47 -9.27
C ARG A 101 26.28 -1.51 -9.42
N THR A 102 27.02 -0.78 -8.57
CA THR A 102 28.48 -0.72 -8.62
C THR A 102 29.15 -1.83 -7.82
N ARG A 103 28.54 -2.26 -6.71
CA ARG A 103 29.09 -3.30 -5.83
C ARG A 103 28.76 -4.72 -6.26
N TYR A 104 27.62 -4.91 -6.91
CA TYR A 104 27.15 -6.23 -7.29
C TYR A 104 26.79 -6.29 -8.78
N PRO A 105 27.05 -7.42 -9.44
CA PRO A 105 26.73 -7.57 -10.87
C PRO A 105 25.23 -7.78 -11.13
N TYR A 106 24.46 -8.21 -10.13
CA TYR A 106 23.14 -8.82 -10.33
C TYR A 106 22.09 -7.87 -10.89
N PHE A 107 22.01 -6.62 -10.41
CA PHE A 107 21.06 -5.64 -10.96
C PHE A 107 21.32 -5.37 -12.43
N ASN A 108 22.59 -5.18 -12.80
CA ASN A 108 22.98 -4.86 -14.18
C ASN A 108 22.77 -6.05 -15.13
N ARG A 109 22.99 -7.28 -14.66
CA ARG A 109 22.80 -8.53 -15.42
C ARG A 109 21.40 -8.62 -16.03
N THR A 110 20.37 -8.24 -15.28
CA THR A 110 18.96 -8.38 -15.70
C THR A 110 18.28 -7.04 -15.97
N SER A 111 18.99 -5.93 -15.76
CA SER A 111 18.39 -4.59 -15.65
C SER A 111 17.26 -4.54 -14.61
N GLY A 112 17.40 -5.29 -13.50
CA GLY A 112 16.45 -5.33 -12.40
C GLY A 112 15.30 -6.32 -12.54
N ARG A 113 15.24 -7.18 -13.58
CA ARG A 113 14.09 -8.09 -13.80
C ARG A 113 13.88 -9.15 -12.73
N ASP A 114 14.91 -9.48 -11.97
CA ASP A 114 14.90 -10.38 -10.80
C ASP A 114 14.94 -9.59 -9.48
N HIS A 115 14.76 -8.27 -9.52
CA HIS A 115 14.79 -7.41 -8.34
C HIS A 115 13.39 -7.05 -7.89
N ILE A 116 13.10 -7.30 -6.63
CA ILE A 116 11.85 -6.95 -5.96
C ILE A 116 12.01 -5.56 -5.33
N ILE A 117 10.99 -4.73 -5.49
CA ILE A 117 10.83 -3.46 -4.77
C ILE A 117 9.42 -3.31 -4.22
N ILE A 118 9.30 -2.68 -3.05
CA ILE A 118 8.04 -2.51 -2.32
C ILE A 118 7.55 -1.07 -2.48
N GLY A 119 6.41 -0.88 -3.13
CA GLY A 119 5.72 0.41 -3.22
C GLY A 119 4.61 0.50 -2.19
N SER A 120 4.91 1.02 -1.00
CA SER A 120 3.97 1.12 0.13
C SER A 120 3.10 2.38 0.15
N HIS A 121 3.19 3.23 -0.88
CA HIS A 121 2.33 4.40 -1.02
C HIS A 121 1.04 4.03 -1.75
N ASP A 122 -0.01 4.85 -1.61
CA ASP A 122 -1.24 4.71 -2.41
C ASP A 122 -0.97 4.91 -3.92
N GLU A 123 0.13 5.58 -4.28
CA GLU A 123 0.62 5.69 -5.66
C GLU A 123 1.71 4.67 -6.04
N GLY A 124 2.05 3.74 -5.15
CA GLY A 124 2.94 2.60 -5.46
C GLY A 124 4.41 2.98 -5.59
N ILE A 125 4.96 2.99 -6.80
CA ILE A 125 6.30 3.54 -7.13
C ILE A 125 6.18 4.85 -7.93
N ALA A 126 4.98 5.20 -8.41
CA ALA A 126 4.75 6.33 -9.30
C ALA A 126 4.99 7.70 -8.64
N GLN A 127 4.90 7.76 -7.30
CA GLN A 127 5.17 8.96 -6.50
C GLN A 127 6.64 9.37 -6.49
N PHE A 128 7.56 8.45 -6.76
CA PHE A 128 8.99 8.77 -6.80
C PHE A 128 9.37 9.52 -8.08
N GLY A 129 10.52 10.19 -8.05
CA GLY A 129 11.02 10.99 -9.15
C GLY A 129 11.27 10.19 -10.43
N PRO A 130 11.15 10.81 -11.61
CA PRO A 130 11.18 10.12 -12.91
C PRO A 130 12.51 9.40 -13.17
N ALA A 131 13.62 9.92 -12.65
CA ALA A 131 14.94 9.30 -12.79
C ALA A 131 15.04 7.96 -12.04
N LEU A 132 14.43 7.84 -10.86
CA LEU A 132 14.35 6.59 -10.12
C LEU A 132 13.38 5.62 -10.79
N ARG A 133 12.18 6.09 -11.14
CA ARG A 133 11.16 5.29 -11.83
C ARG A 133 11.71 4.62 -13.08
N ARG A 134 12.41 5.37 -13.94
CA ARG A 134 13.08 4.82 -15.14
C ARG A 134 14.04 3.66 -14.83
N ARG A 135 14.81 3.74 -13.74
CA ARG A 135 15.75 2.68 -13.36
C ARG A 135 15.06 1.46 -12.77
N LEU A 136 13.88 1.65 -12.17
CA LEU A 136 13.04 0.59 -11.58
C LEU A 136 11.94 0.10 -12.55
N GLN A 137 12.01 0.45 -13.84
CA GLN A 137 10.96 0.10 -14.80
C GLN A 137 10.77 -1.40 -15.02
N ARG A 138 11.82 -2.18 -14.75
CA ARG A 138 11.84 -3.63 -14.99
C ARG A 138 11.83 -4.46 -13.71
N THR A 139 11.80 -3.82 -12.54
CA THR A 139 11.75 -4.53 -11.26
C THR A 139 10.39 -5.16 -11.04
N ILE A 140 10.38 -6.27 -10.28
CA ILE A 140 9.18 -6.88 -9.74
C ILE A 140 8.64 -5.96 -8.66
N ARG A 141 7.38 -5.54 -8.77
CA ARG A 141 6.79 -4.56 -7.86
C ARG A 141 5.75 -5.20 -6.95
N LEU A 142 6.02 -5.16 -5.65
CA LEU A 142 5.02 -5.42 -4.60
C LEU A 142 4.36 -4.08 -4.27
N GLN A 143 3.12 -3.87 -4.69
CA GLN A 143 2.42 -2.60 -4.48
C GLN A 143 1.13 -2.80 -3.71
N LEU A 144 0.73 -1.79 -2.95
CA LEU A 144 -0.54 -1.82 -2.21
C LEU A 144 -1.75 -1.65 -3.12
N VAL A 145 -1.58 -0.93 -4.23
CA VAL A 145 -2.68 -0.54 -5.11
C VAL A 145 -2.65 -1.38 -6.37
N GLY A 146 -3.75 -2.10 -6.60
CA GLY A 146 -4.02 -2.82 -7.84
C GLY A 146 -5.15 -2.16 -8.60
N LEU A 147 -4.89 -1.79 -9.86
CA LEU A 147 -5.85 -1.13 -10.74
C LEU A 147 -5.87 -1.79 -12.11
N ASP A 148 -7.03 -2.23 -12.57
CA ASP A 148 -7.25 -2.70 -13.94
C ASP A 148 -7.53 -1.50 -14.84
N SER A 149 -6.46 -0.79 -15.23
CA SER A 149 -6.39 0.29 -16.24
C SER A 149 -7.71 1.05 -16.54
N PRO A 150 -8.33 1.74 -15.56
CA PRO A 150 -9.55 2.47 -15.84
C PRO A 150 -9.26 3.70 -16.71
N ALA A 151 -10.22 4.09 -17.55
CA ALA A 151 -10.05 5.15 -18.55
C ALA A 151 -9.59 6.51 -17.96
N TRP A 152 -9.91 6.79 -16.69
CA TRP A 152 -9.49 8.02 -15.99
C TRP A 152 -8.02 7.97 -15.51
N VAL A 153 -7.43 6.79 -15.28
CA VAL A 153 -6.00 6.64 -14.95
C VAL A 153 -5.12 6.86 -16.17
N ALA A 154 -5.63 6.59 -17.37
CA ALA A 154 -4.91 6.79 -18.63
C ALA A 154 -4.66 8.27 -18.98
N GLN A 155 -5.35 9.22 -18.34
CA GLN A 155 -5.27 10.64 -18.69
C GLN A 155 -4.08 11.38 -18.05
N ASN A 156 -3.42 10.79 -17.07
CA ASN A 156 -2.16 11.30 -16.53
C ASN A 156 -1.00 10.57 -17.21
N ASN A 157 -0.17 11.28 -17.97
CA ASN A 157 0.96 10.77 -18.78
C ASN A 157 2.03 9.94 -18.01
N ASP A 158 1.84 9.71 -16.71
CA ASP A 158 2.59 8.77 -15.87
C ASP A 158 2.02 7.33 -15.87
N ALA A 159 0.94 7.08 -16.62
CA ALA A 159 0.15 5.85 -16.67
C ALA A 159 0.90 4.57 -17.13
N ILE A 160 2.17 4.66 -17.52
CA ILE A 160 2.95 3.48 -17.95
C ILE A 160 3.39 2.61 -16.76
N ASP A 161 3.46 3.16 -15.53
CA ASP A 161 3.87 2.39 -14.34
C ASP A 161 2.72 1.67 -13.61
N ARG A 162 1.47 2.12 -13.80
CA ARG A 162 0.33 1.66 -13.00
C ARG A 162 -0.37 0.41 -13.55
N ALA A 163 -0.28 0.16 -14.86
CA ALA A 163 -0.95 -0.95 -15.54
C ALA A 163 -0.15 -2.28 -15.52
N LYS A 164 1.14 -2.23 -15.17
CA LYS A 164 2.05 -3.38 -15.14
C LYS A 164 2.39 -3.75 -13.70
N VAL A 165 1.37 -4.15 -12.94
CA VAL A 165 1.57 -4.59 -11.55
C VAL A 165 1.86 -6.08 -11.54
N ASP A 166 3.00 -6.47 -10.98
CA ASP A 166 3.37 -7.88 -10.83
C ASP A 166 2.60 -8.53 -9.66
N ILE A 167 2.57 -7.92 -8.47
CA ILE A 167 1.85 -8.47 -7.29
C ILE A 167 1.25 -7.35 -6.43
N VAL A 168 -0.04 -7.46 -6.12
CA VAL A 168 -0.74 -6.62 -5.12
C VAL A 168 -0.64 -7.30 -3.76
N VAL A 169 -0.05 -6.61 -2.79
CA VAL A 169 0.17 -7.13 -1.43
C VAL A 169 -0.76 -6.46 -0.42
N PRO A 170 -1.28 -7.20 0.58
CA PRO A 170 -2.08 -6.60 1.63
C PRO A 170 -1.18 -5.71 2.50
N THR A 171 -1.78 -4.68 3.05
CA THR A 171 -1.19 -3.90 4.13
C THR A 171 -2.25 -3.68 5.18
N ARG A 172 -1.81 -3.49 6.42
CA ARG A 172 -2.68 -3.23 7.56
C ARG A 172 -2.51 -1.80 8.03
N ASN A 173 -3.58 -1.25 8.58
CA ASN A 173 -3.43 -0.12 9.48
C ASN A 173 -2.76 -0.64 10.76
N VAL A 174 -1.67 -0.02 11.19
CA VAL A 174 -0.90 -0.55 12.32
C VAL A 174 -1.62 -0.24 13.64
N ASP A 175 -1.59 -1.24 14.51
CA ASP A 175 -1.88 -1.24 15.96
C ASP A 175 -3.30 -1.40 16.48
N GLU A 176 -4.37 -1.25 15.69
CA GLU A 176 -5.72 -1.48 16.23
C GLU A 176 -6.38 -2.80 15.80
N ALA A 177 -6.25 -3.20 14.53
CA ALA A 177 -6.86 -4.44 14.04
C ALA A 177 -5.93 -5.64 14.34
N ASP A 178 -6.39 -6.52 15.22
CA ASP A 178 -5.64 -7.68 15.72
C ASP A 178 -6.49 -8.97 15.60
N PRO A 179 -5.95 -10.07 15.04
CA PRO A 179 -6.66 -11.36 14.94
C PRO A 179 -7.12 -11.96 16.28
N SER A 180 -6.53 -11.55 17.41
CA SER A 180 -6.89 -11.99 18.76
C SER A 180 -8.13 -11.30 19.33
N LEU A 181 -8.58 -10.20 18.71
CA LEU A 181 -9.80 -9.50 19.12
C LEU A 181 -11.02 -10.42 18.94
N GLN A 182 -11.76 -10.64 20.03
CA GLN A 182 -13.01 -11.38 20.01
C GLN A 182 -14.14 -10.45 19.55
N CYS A 183 -14.62 -10.67 18.33
CA CYS A 183 -15.63 -9.81 17.72
C CYS A 183 -17.05 -10.30 17.93
N GLU A 184 -17.84 -9.54 18.70
CA GLU A 184 -19.29 -9.72 18.80
C GLU A 184 -20.02 -8.90 17.72
N LYS A 185 -20.57 -9.60 16.74
CA LYS A 185 -21.18 -9.00 15.54
C LYS A 185 -22.62 -8.54 15.79
N ASN A 186 -22.77 -7.44 16.52
CA ASN A 186 -24.07 -6.90 16.94
C ASN A 186 -24.62 -5.79 16.00
N GLY A 187 -23.77 -5.17 15.18
CA GLY A 187 -24.15 -4.15 14.18
C GLY A 187 -24.36 -4.70 12.77
N ASN A 188 -24.98 -3.92 11.87
CA ASN A 188 -25.21 -4.33 10.49
C ASN A 188 -24.02 -3.98 9.59
N ALA A 189 -23.89 -2.72 9.18
CA ALA A 189 -22.84 -2.29 8.24
C ALA A 189 -22.17 -1.02 8.73
N CYS A 190 -20.87 -0.86 8.45
CA CYS A 190 -20.18 0.36 8.83
C CYS A 190 -19.10 0.81 7.85
N PHE A 191 -18.88 2.12 7.83
CA PHE A 191 -17.77 2.81 7.19
C PHE A 191 -17.15 3.77 8.19
N PHE A 192 -15.85 3.60 8.44
CA PHE A 192 -15.04 4.53 9.25
C PHE A 192 -13.91 5.07 8.39
N GLY A 193 -13.99 6.34 8.01
CA GLY A 193 -12.96 6.97 7.20
C GLY A 193 -13.35 8.33 6.65
N THR A 194 -12.40 8.97 5.97
CA THR A 194 -12.60 10.34 5.47
C THR A 194 -13.74 10.43 4.44
N VAL A 195 -14.78 11.21 4.76
CA VAL A 195 -15.80 11.68 3.79
C VAL A 195 -15.37 13.07 3.30
N HIS A 196 -14.66 13.12 2.18
CA HIS A 196 -14.10 14.37 1.67
C HIS A 196 -15.18 15.25 0.99
N LYS A 197 -15.07 16.58 1.01
CA LYS A 197 -16.08 17.46 0.36
C LYS A 197 -16.04 17.40 -1.17
N ASN A 198 -14.84 17.26 -1.74
CA ASN A 198 -14.67 17.05 -3.18
C ASN A 198 -15.15 15.64 -3.56
N VAL A 199 -16.23 15.57 -4.33
CA VAL A 199 -16.86 14.32 -4.79
C VAL A 199 -15.91 13.45 -5.63
N GLN A 200 -14.96 14.05 -6.34
CA GLN A 200 -13.96 13.32 -7.14
C GLN A 200 -13.06 12.43 -6.28
N TYR A 201 -12.92 12.74 -4.98
CA TYR A 201 -12.13 11.93 -4.06
C TYR A 201 -12.64 10.50 -3.93
N SER A 202 -13.93 10.22 -4.15
CA SER A 202 -14.50 8.87 -4.01
C SER A 202 -15.65 8.66 -4.98
N HIS A 203 -15.60 9.35 -6.11
CA HIS A 203 -16.66 9.38 -7.13
C HIS A 203 -18.08 9.64 -6.60
N GLY A 204 -18.24 10.34 -5.47
CA GLY A 204 -19.55 10.57 -4.82
C GLY A 204 -20.02 9.47 -3.86
N VAL A 205 -19.40 8.28 -3.86
CA VAL A 205 -19.85 7.11 -3.08
C VAL A 205 -19.89 7.40 -1.57
N ARG A 206 -18.80 7.94 -1.00
CA ARG A 206 -18.73 8.21 0.45
C ARG A 206 -19.73 9.27 0.90
N GLN A 207 -20.03 10.22 0.02
CA GLN A 207 -21.00 11.29 0.27
C GLN A 207 -22.42 10.73 0.26
N SER A 208 -22.76 9.89 -0.73
CA SER A 208 -24.05 9.19 -0.79
C SER A 208 -24.25 8.30 0.44
N LEU A 209 -23.25 7.51 0.82
CA LEU A 209 -23.30 6.69 2.05
C LEU A 209 -23.57 7.56 3.29
N LYS A 210 -22.91 8.72 3.42
CA LYS A 210 -23.11 9.63 4.56
C LYS A 210 -24.49 10.31 4.54
N ALA A 211 -24.99 10.67 3.36
CA ALA A 211 -26.29 11.33 3.18
C ALA A 211 -27.46 10.40 3.55
N VAL A 212 -27.34 9.12 3.20
CA VAL A 212 -28.30 8.08 3.55
C VAL A 212 -28.22 7.75 5.04
N GLY A 213 -27.01 7.42 5.52
CA GLY A 213 -26.71 7.17 6.94
C GLY A 213 -27.67 6.22 7.67
N GLU A 214 -27.73 6.38 8.99
CA GLU A 214 -28.62 5.58 9.85
C GLU A 214 -30.10 5.92 9.68
N ALA A 215 -30.41 7.16 9.27
CA ALA A 215 -31.79 7.64 9.16
C ALA A 215 -32.60 6.87 8.11
N ALA A 216 -31.96 6.50 7.00
CA ALA A 216 -32.59 5.69 5.95
C ALA A 216 -32.36 4.18 6.14
N TYR A 217 -31.24 3.77 6.74
CA TYR A 217 -30.94 2.36 7.01
C TYR A 217 -30.50 2.15 8.47
N PRO A 218 -31.43 1.74 9.36
CA PRO A 218 -31.09 1.40 10.74
C PRO A 218 -29.94 0.39 10.82
N GLY A 219 -28.85 0.78 11.48
CA GLY A 219 -27.63 -0.03 11.64
C GLY A 219 -26.55 0.17 10.59
N LEU A 220 -26.69 1.14 9.66
CA LEU A 220 -25.60 1.62 8.81
C LEU A 220 -24.85 2.78 9.50
N VAL A 221 -23.67 2.50 10.05
CA VAL A 221 -22.83 3.52 10.69
C VAL A 221 -21.86 4.11 9.66
N VAL A 222 -21.98 5.40 9.36
CA VAL A 222 -21.04 6.11 8.48
C VAL A 222 -20.41 7.25 9.25
N ASP A 223 -19.17 7.05 9.70
CA ASP A 223 -18.44 8.04 10.49
C ASP A 223 -17.04 8.31 9.95
N GLY A 224 -16.43 9.39 10.43
CA GLY A 224 -15.06 9.76 10.15
C GLY A 224 -14.05 8.83 10.82
N HIS A 225 -12.91 9.41 11.21
CA HIS A 225 -11.93 8.70 12.04
C HIS A 225 -12.47 8.61 13.47
N VAL A 226 -12.64 7.37 13.95
CA VAL A 226 -13.06 7.08 15.33
C VAL A 226 -11.86 6.58 16.13
N ALA A 227 -11.80 6.91 17.41
CA ALA A 227 -10.68 6.53 18.30
C ALA A 227 -10.65 5.02 18.64
N THR A 228 -11.75 4.32 18.40
CA THR A 228 -11.93 2.88 18.67
C THR A 228 -12.19 2.15 17.35
N TYR A 229 -11.39 2.43 16.31
CA TYR A 229 -11.68 2.00 14.94
C TYR A 229 -11.80 0.48 14.83
N ALA A 230 -10.84 -0.27 15.37
CA ALA A 230 -10.91 -1.73 15.28
C ALA A 230 -12.09 -2.30 16.07
N ALA A 231 -12.31 -1.87 17.30
CA ALA A 231 -13.45 -2.33 18.11
C ALA A 231 -14.80 -1.97 17.45
N SER A 232 -14.90 -0.79 16.86
CA SER A 232 -16.11 -0.33 16.17
C SER A 232 -16.38 -1.16 14.91
N MET A 233 -15.34 -1.44 14.09
CA MET A 233 -15.47 -2.33 12.92
C MET A 233 -15.73 -3.79 13.32
N CYS A 234 -15.12 -4.23 14.42
CA CYS A 234 -15.25 -5.56 14.99
C CYS A 234 -16.70 -5.84 15.44
N ALA A 235 -17.46 -4.82 15.83
CA ALA A 235 -18.89 -4.94 16.13
C ALA A 235 -19.80 -5.04 14.89
N CYS A 236 -19.34 -4.67 13.70
CA CYS A 236 -20.14 -4.69 12.46
C CYS A 236 -20.11 -6.06 11.78
N LYS A 237 -21.22 -6.49 11.15
CA LYS A 237 -21.24 -7.65 10.25
C LYS A 237 -20.59 -7.37 8.90
N PHE A 238 -20.80 -6.17 8.36
CA PHE A 238 -20.28 -5.73 7.07
C PHE A 238 -19.41 -4.47 7.20
N ALA A 239 -18.23 -4.47 6.59
CA ALA A 239 -17.33 -3.32 6.53
C ALA A 239 -17.31 -2.76 5.10
N LEU A 240 -17.86 -1.57 4.93
CA LEU A 240 -17.89 -0.90 3.65
C LEU A 240 -16.48 -0.40 3.29
N CYS A 241 -16.04 -0.80 2.10
CA CYS A 241 -14.72 -0.52 1.54
C CYS A 241 -14.80 0.39 0.29
N PRO A 242 -15.42 1.60 0.34
CA PRO A 242 -15.43 2.49 -0.81
C PRO A 242 -14.06 3.04 -1.17
N SER A 243 -13.85 3.29 -2.46
CA SER A 243 -12.68 3.98 -3.01
C SER A 243 -12.43 5.32 -2.30
N GLY A 244 -11.15 5.70 -2.21
CA GLY A 244 -10.72 7.06 -1.90
C GLY A 244 -10.09 7.68 -3.15
N TYR A 245 -9.14 8.60 -2.94
CA TYR A 245 -8.40 9.23 -4.05
C TYR A 245 -7.84 8.17 -5.03
N LEU A 246 -7.41 7.04 -4.48
CA LEU A 246 -7.21 5.80 -5.21
C LEU A 246 -8.03 4.68 -4.55
N PRO A 247 -8.39 3.61 -5.28
CA PRO A 247 -9.31 2.59 -4.78
C PRO A 247 -8.70 1.65 -3.73
N TRP A 248 -7.45 1.85 -3.33
CA TRP A 248 -6.88 1.12 -2.22
C TRP A 248 -7.52 1.52 -0.88
N SER A 249 -7.65 0.53 0.01
CA SER A 249 -8.16 0.76 1.35
C SER A 249 -7.61 -0.27 2.33
N PRO A 250 -6.96 0.13 3.43
CA PRO A 250 -6.55 -0.81 4.48
C PRO A 250 -7.77 -1.43 5.16
N ARG A 251 -8.93 -0.75 5.15
CA ARG A 251 -10.22 -1.30 5.64
C ARG A 251 -10.56 -2.66 5.05
N LEU A 252 -10.14 -2.95 3.81
CA LEU A 252 -10.35 -4.27 3.21
C LEU A 252 -9.60 -5.35 4.00
N VAL A 253 -8.34 -5.09 4.35
CA VAL A 253 -7.49 -6.01 5.10
C VAL A 253 -7.91 -6.06 6.56
N ASP A 254 -8.21 -4.91 7.18
CA ASP A 254 -8.68 -4.82 8.56
C ASP A 254 -10.00 -5.59 8.75
N ALA A 255 -10.94 -5.49 7.80
CA ALA A 255 -12.19 -6.24 7.83
C ALA A 255 -11.96 -7.76 7.82
N ILE A 256 -11.03 -8.23 6.96
CA ILE A 256 -10.65 -9.64 6.90
C ILE A 256 -10.03 -10.10 8.23
N ILE A 257 -9.11 -9.31 8.80
CA ILE A 257 -8.48 -9.60 10.11
C ILE A 257 -9.52 -9.72 11.22
N LEU A 258 -10.49 -8.81 11.26
CA LEU A 258 -11.53 -8.74 12.29
C LEU A 258 -12.72 -9.67 12.03
N GLY A 259 -12.67 -10.50 10.98
CA GLY A 259 -13.78 -11.38 10.60
C GLY A 259 -15.08 -10.63 10.25
N THR A 260 -14.97 -9.37 9.82
CA THR A 260 -16.09 -8.58 9.30
C THR A 260 -16.15 -8.75 7.79
N VAL A 261 -17.33 -9.00 7.20
CA VAL A 261 -17.45 -9.23 5.75
C VAL A 261 -17.13 -7.94 4.99
N PRO A 262 -16.05 -7.87 4.20
CA PRO A 262 -15.75 -6.68 3.41
C PRO A 262 -16.75 -6.51 2.27
N VAL A 263 -17.28 -5.30 2.13
CA VAL A 263 -18.11 -4.86 1.00
C VAL A 263 -17.27 -3.92 0.13
N ILE A 264 -16.69 -4.46 -0.94
CA ILE A 264 -15.79 -3.75 -1.85
C ILE A 264 -16.62 -2.86 -2.77
N ILE A 265 -16.44 -1.53 -2.63
CA ILE A 265 -17.12 -0.52 -3.46
C ILE A 265 -16.03 0.29 -4.17
N ALA A 266 -15.38 -0.37 -5.12
CA ALA A 266 -14.26 0.20 -5.84
C ALA A 266 -14.16 -0.47 -7.21
N ASP A 267 -14.73 0.18 -8.21
CA ASP A 267 -14.63 -0.31 -9.59
C ASP A 267 -13.18 -0.34 -10.07
N ASN A 268 -12.82 -1.40 -10.81
CA ASN A 268 -11.48 -1.66 -11.35
C ASN A 268 -10.36 -1.90 -10.32
N ILE A 269 -10.70 -2.09 -9.04
CA ILE A 269 -9.70 -2.54 -8.06
C ILE A 269 -9.30 -3.99 -8.32
N ARG A 270 -7.99 -4.25 -8.27
CA ARG A 270 -7.42 -5.58 -8.14
C ARG A 270 -7.04 -5.81 -6.68
N VAL A 271 -7.74 -6.71 -6.03
CA VAL A 271 -7.54 -7.04 -4.61
C VAL A 271 -6.24 -7.84 -4.38
N PRO A 272 -5.64 -7.76 -3.17
CA PRO A 272 -4.44 -8.51 -2.85
C PRO A 272 -4.57 -9.99 -3.17
N PHE A 273 -3.55 -10.57 -3.79
CA PHE A 273 -3.52 -11.99 -4.15
C PHE A 273 -4.77 -12.54 -4.89
N HIS A 274 -5.52 -11.71 -5.62
CA HIS A 274 -6.74 -12.11 -6.34
C HIS A 274 -6.63 -13.35 -7.26
N ARG A 275 -5.41 -13.74 -7.66
CA ARG A 275 -5.16 -14.97 -8.45
C ARG A 275 -5.22 -16.25 -7.62
N TRP A 276 -4.99 -16.14 -6.32
CA TRP A 276 -4.87 -17.27 -5.38
C TRP A 276 -5.99 -17.27 -4.34
N ILE A 277 -6.55 -16.10 -4.04
CA ILE A 277 -7.61 -15.92 -3.06
C ILE A 277 -8.91 -15.61 -3.80
N ASP A 278 -9.91 -16.47 -3.63
CA ASP A 278 -11.26 -16.25 -4.16
C ASP A 278 -12.07 -15.35 -3.21
N TYR A 279 -12.01 -14.04 -3.48
CA TYR A 279 -12.74 -13.03 -2.72
C TYR A 279 -14.26 -13.22 -2.77
N THR A 280 -14.82 -13.91 -3.76
CA THR A 280 -16.27 -14.12 -3.85
C THR A 280 -16.82 -15.00 -2.73
N LYS A 281 -15.95 -15.75 -2.05
CA LYS A 281 -16.34 -16.64 -0.94
C LYS A 281 -16.50 -15.94 0.40
N PHE A 282 -15.94 -14.74 0.57
CA PHE A 282 -15.91 -14.05 1.86
C PHE A 282 -16.10 -12.53 1.76
N SER A 283 -16.39 -11.99 0.57
CA SER A 283 -16.63 -10.56 0.35
C SER A 283 -17.85 -10.33 -0.53
N VAL A 284 -18.41 -9.14 -0.44
CA VAL A 284 -19.43 -8.63 -1.37
C VAL A 284 -18.77 -7.56 -2.24
N LYS A 285 -19.08 -7.51 -3.53
CA LYS A 285 -18.64 -6.45 -4.44
C LYS A 285 -19.87 -5.68 -4.95
N ALA A 286 -19.83 -4.36 -4.86
CA ALA A 286 -20.85 -3.47 -5.41
C ALA A 286 -20.20 -2.41 -6.30
N HIS A 287 -20.91 -1.99 -7.35
CA HIS A 287 -20.44 -0.95 -8.26
C HIS A 287 -20.53 0.44 -7.60
N ASP A 288 -19.60 1.33 -7.95
CA ASP A 288 -19.59 2.70 -7.44
C ASP A 288 -20.93 3.39 -7.76
N ALA A 289 -21.44 3.21 -8.98
CA ALA A 289 -22.71 3.79 -9.43
C ALA A 289 -23.91 3.28 -8.64
N THR A 290 -23.99 1.98 -8.32
CA THR A 290 -25.11 1.39 -7.55
C THR A 290 -25.22 1.96 -6.13
N VAL A 291 -24.09 2.36 -5.54
CA VAL A 291 -24.09 2.94 -4.19
C VAL A 291 -24.27 4.46 -4.22
N ARG A 292 -23.82 5.10 -5.30
CA ARG A 292 -23.87 6.55 -5.45
C ARG A 292 -25.26 7.06 -5.85
N ASP A 293 -25.87 6.39 -6.83
CA ASP A 293 -27.09 6.81 -7.55
C ASP A 293 -28.36 6.16 -6.96
#